data_AF-A0A9P7K287-F1
#
_entry.id   AF-A0A9P7K287-F1
#
_cell.length_a   1.000
_cell.length_b   1.000
_cell.length_c   1.000
_cell.angle_alpha   90.00
_cell.angle_beta   90.00
_cell.angle_gamma   90.00
#
_symmetry.space_group_name_H-M   'P 1'
#
loop_
_entity.id
_entity.type
_entity.pdbx_description
1 polymer ?
#
loop_
_entity_poly.entity_id
_entity_poly.type
_entity_poly.pdbx_seq_one_letter_code
_entity_poly.pdbx_strand_id
1 'polypeptide(L)' 'DFKDFCKAFKNHFSNPDVAGDANNKLLTLKQTGSAAAYTTHYTKLLIHVDWSKQTKISNFYHNLKTAVKDTIAMMRSQD' A
#
# COMPACT_ATOMS: atom_id res chain seq x y z
N ASP A 1 17.28 15.67 -28.41
CA ASP A 1 18.08 15.05 -27.33
C ASP A 1 17.21 14.01 -26.62
N PHE A 2 17.76 12.83 -26.31
CA PHE A 2 17.05 11.77 -25.57
C PHE A 2 16.62 12.24 -24.17
N LYS A 3 17.38 13.12 -23.51
CA LYS A 3 17.02 13.67 -22.20
C LYS A 3 15.73 14.50 -22.23
N ASP A 4 15.55 15.31 -23.26
CA ASP A 4 14.35 16.14 -23.43
C ASP A 4 13.11 15.29 -23.70
N PHE A 5 13.26 14.21 -24.49
CA PHE A 5 12.20 13.24 -24.70
C PHE A 5 11.77 12.57 -23.38
N CYS A 6 12.73 12.07 -22.58
CA CYS A 6 12.42 11.46 -21.28
C CYS A 6 11.72 12.43 -20.33
N LYS A 7 12.10 13.72 -20.34
CA LYS A 7 11.47 14.76 -19.54
C LYS A 7 10.04 15.04 -20.01
N ALA A 8 9.82 15.21 -21.31
CA ALA A 8 8.49 15.41 -21.89
C ALA A 8 7.56 14.21 -21.64
N PHE A 9 8.08 12.99 -21.79
CA PHE A 9 7.34 11.76 -21.51
C PHE A 9 6.93 11.67 -20.04
N LYS A 10 7.85 11.89 -19.10
CA LYS A 10 7.52 11.91 -17.67
C LYS A 10 6.51 13.00 -17.34
N ASN A 11 6.66 14.20 -17.89
CA ASN A 11 5.72 15.29 -17.64
C ASN A 11 4.32 15.01 -18.19
N HIS A 12 4.23 14.31 -19.32
CA HIS A 12 2.96 13.99 -19.97
C HIS A 12 2.23 12.81 -19.32
N PHE A 13 2.98 11.79 -18.87
CA PHE A 13 2.41 10.54 -18.37
C PHE A 13 2.52 10.32 -16.85
N SER A 14 3.32 11.11 -16.13
CA SER A 14 3.36 11.01 -14.66
C SER A 14 2.16 11.72 -14.05
N ASN A 15 1.59 11.13 -13.00
CA ASN A 15 0.66 11.87 -12.16
C ASN A 15 1.47 12.88 -11.32
N PRO A 16 1.18 14.20 -11.36
CA PRO A 16 1.83 15.16 -10.49
C PRO A 16 1.57 14.91 -9.00
N ASP A 17 0.47 14.24 -8.63
CA ASP A 17 0.10 13.92 -7.25
C ASP A 17 0.20 12.41 -6.95
N VAL A 18 1.38 11.83 -7.18
CA VAL A 18 1.65 10.40 -6.88
C VAL A 18 1.39 10.08 -5.40
N ALA A 19 1.75 10.99 -4.49
CA ALA A 19 1.63 10.79 -3.05
C ALA A 19 0.15 10.79 -2.60
N GLY A 20 -0.65 11.75 -3.06
CA GLY A 20 -2.09 11.80 -2.79
C GLY A 20 -2.83 10.59 -3.35
N ASP A 21 -2.52 10.19 -4.58
CA ASP A 21 -3.06 8.98 -5.20
C ASP A 21 -2.73 7.71 -4.41
N ALA A 22 -1.46 7.55 -4.02
CA ALA A 22 -1.01 6.40 -3.26
C ALA A 22 -1.68 6.35 -1.89
N ASN A 23 -1.83 7.50 -1.23
CA ASN A 23 -2.55 7.63 0.03
C ASN A 23 -4.02 7.23 -0.11
N ASN A 24 -4.73 7.73 -1.13
CA ASN A 24 -6.13 7.36 -1.39
C ASN A 24 -6.30 5.86 -1.69
N LYS A 25 -5.36 5.29 -2.46
CA LYS A 25 -5.34 3.84 -2.73
C LYS A 25 -5.09 3.04 -1.45
N LEU A 26 -4.16 3.45 -0.58
CA LEU A 26 -3.92 2.78 0.71
C LEU A 26 -5.15 2.83 1.62
N LEU A 27 -5.85 3.96 1.68
CA LEU A 27 -7.06 4.11 2.52
C LEU A 27 -8.21 3.20 2.06
N THR A 28 -8.26 2.87 0.77
CA THR A 28 -9.33 2.06 0.16
C THR A 28 -8.92 0.61 -0.11
N LEU A 29 -7.64 0.27 0.02
CA LEU A 29 -7.11 -1.06 -0.28
C LEU A 29 -7.58 -2.07 0.78
N LYS A 30 -8.34 -3.07 0.34
CA LYS A 30 -8.79 -4.20 1.16
C LYS A 30 -8.17 -5.50 0.66
N GLN A 31 -7.88 -6.43 1.56
CA GLN A 31 -7.46 -7.77 1.17
C GLN A 31 -8.63 -8.53 0.55
N THR A 32 -8.66 -8.64 -0.78
CA THR A 32 -9.67 -9.45 -1.51
C THR A 32 -9.13 -10.82 -1.92
N GLY A 33 -7.82 -10.95 -2.08
CA GLY A 33 -7.14 -12.18 -2.48
C GLY A 33 -6.30 -12.81 -1.35
N SER A 34 -5.12 -13.33 -1.72
CA SER A 34 -4.14 -13.86 -0.77
C SER A 34 -3.52 -12.74 0.07
N ALA A 35 -3.06 -13.09 1.28
CA ALA A 35 -2.35 -12.14 2.14
C ALA A 35 -1.06 -11.64 1.48
N ALA A 36 -0.32 -12.51 0.79
CA ALA A 36 0.90 -12.16 0.08
C ALA A 36 0.67 -11.12 -1.04
N ALA A 37 -0.39 -11.28 -1.83
CA ALA A 37 -0.74 -10.31 -2.87
C ALA A 37 -1.11 -8.95 -2.26
N TYR A 38 -1.95 -8.95 -1.23
CA TYR A 38 -2.31 -7.74 -0.51
C TYR A 38 -1.09 -7.03 0.07
N THR A 39 -0.19 -7.75 0.76
CA THR A 39 1.06 -7.19 1.29
C THR A 39 1.90 -6.57 0.19
N THR A 40 2.03 -7.25 -0.96
CA THR A 40 2.79 -6.73 -2.10
C THR A 40 2.21 -5.42 -2.66
N HIS A 41 0.88 -5.32 -2.76
CA HIS A 41 0.23 -4.08 -3.20
C HIS A 41 0.37 -2.96 -2.17
N TYR A 42 0.20 -3.28 -0.89
CA TYR A 42 0.32 -2.33 0.21
C TYR A 42 1.74 -1.75 0.30
N THR A 43 2.77 -2.59 0.25
CA THR A 43 4.17 -2.13 0.32
C THR A 43 4.58 -1.28 -0.88
N LYS A 44 4.09 -1.60 -2.09
CA LYS A 44 4.33 -0.77 -3.28
C LYS A 44 3.79 0.65 -3.12
N LEU A 45 2.58 0.81 -2.58
CA LEU A 45 1.97 2.12 -2.38
C LEU A 45 2.65 2.90 -1.24
N LEU A 46 3.08 2.21 -0.17
CA LEU A 46 3.76 2.84 0.97
C LEU A 46 5.05 3.58 0.61
N ILE A 47 5.73 3.22 -0.47
CA ILE A 47 6.96 3.90 -0.93
C ILE A 47 6.70 5.39 -1.24
N HIS A 48 5.46 5.73 -1.59
CA HIS A 48 5.06 7.06 -1.99
C HIS A 48 4.43 7.89 -0.87
N VAL A 49 4.32 7.35 0.35
CA VAL A 49 3.55 7.98 1.43
C VAL A 49 4.33 7.97 2.75
N ASP A 50 4.41 9.14 3.39
CA ASP A 50 5.07 9.30 4.69
C ASP A 50 4.09 9.08 5.86
N TRP A 51 3.70 7.82 6.08
CA TRP A 51 2.90 7.44 7.24
C TRP A 51 3.77 7.04 8.44
N SER A 52 3.29 7.38 9.64
CA SER A 52 3.87 6.87 10.89
C SER A 52 3.82 5.33 10.92
N LYS A 53 4.76 4.71 11.64
CA LYS A 53 4.76 3.25 11.84
C LYS A 53 3.43 2.75 12.39
N GLN A 54 2.83 3.49 13.33
CA GLN A 54 1.56 3.14 13.95
C GLN A 54 0.41 3.17 12.93
N THR A 55 0.35 4.20 12.08
CA THR A 55 -0.63 4.31 11.00
C THR A 55 -0.48 3.16 10.02
N LYS A 56 0.75 2.83 9.63
CA LYS A 56 1.06 1.71 8.72
C LYS A 56 0.53 0.38 9.26
N ILE A 57 0.79 0.08 10.55
CA ILE A 57 0.34 -1.17 11.20
C ILE A 57 -1.19 -1.20 11.33
N SER A 58 -1.77 -0.11 11.84
CA SER A 58 -3.22 -0.02 12.10
C SER A 58 -4.03 -0.18 10.82
N ASN A 59 -3.69 0.56 9.77
CA ASN A 59 -4.40 0.47 8.48
C ASN A 59 -4.20 -0.91 7.82
N PHE A 60 -2.96 -1.42 7.82
CA PHE A 60 -2.67 -2.73 7.24
C PHE A 60 -3.53 -3.81 7.89
N TYR A 61 -3.51 -3.88 9.22
CA TYR A 61 -4.28 -4.87 9.98
C TYR A 61 -5.78 -4.68 9.79
N HIS A 62 -6.28 -3.44 9.86
CA HIS A 62 -7.71 -3.14 9.69
C HIS A 62 -8.27 -3.68 8.37
N ASN A 63 -7.50 -3.64 7.30
CA ASN A 63 -7.92 -4.02 5.96
C ASN A 63 -7.63 -5.50 5.59
N LEU A 64 -7.08 -6.29 6.51
CA LEU A 64 -6.99 -7.74 6.36
C LEU A 64 -8.37 -8.41 6.41
N LYS A 65 -8.49 -9.55 5.71
CA LYS A 65 -9.64 -10.45 5.85
C LYS A 65 -9.77 -10.92 7.29
N THR A 66 -11.01 -11.08 7.75
CA THR A 66 -11.32 -11.59 9.10
C THR A 66 -10.59 -12.90 9.40
N ALA A 67 -10.65 -13.89 8.50
CA ALA A 67 -9.96 -15.16 8.69
C ALA A 67 -8.44 -15.04 8.91
N VAL A 68 -7.79 -14.06 8.28
CA VAL A 68 -6.35 -13.79 8.50
C VAL A 68 -6.13 -13.16 9.87
N LYS A 69 -6.99 -12.22 10.28
CA LYS A 69 -6.94 -11.62 11.63
C LYS A 69 -7.14 -12.68 12.71
N ASP A 70 -8.10 -13.59 12.51
CA ASP A 70 -8.38 -14.69 13.44
C ASP A 70 -7.16 -15.61 13.58
N THR A 71 -6.51 -15.94 12.46
CA THR A 71 -5.27 -16.73 12.46
C THR A 71 -4.16 -16.03 13.24
N ILE A 72 -3.97 -14.72 13.06
CA ILE A 72 -2.99 -13.92 13.82
C ILE A 72 -3.33 -13.91 15.31
N ALA A 73 -4.60 -13.77 15.67
CA ALA A 73 -5.05 -13.80 17.05
C ALA A 73 -4.83 -15.16 17.71
N MET A 74 -5.11 -16.26 16.99
CA MET A 74 -4.83 -17.62 17.46
C MET A 74 -3.35 -17.82 17.73
N MET A 75 -2.47 -17.41 16.80
CA MET A 75 -1.01 -17.51 17.00
C MET A 75 -0.55 -16.74 18.24
N ARG A 76 -1.07 -15.55 18.50
CA ARG A 76 -0.73 -14.75 19.69
C ARG A 76 -1.23 -15.33 21.01
N SER A 77 -2.29 -16.14 20.98
CA SER A 77 -2.81 -16.81 22.18
C SER A 77 -2.06 -18.08 22.55
N GLN A 78 -1.15 -18.53 21.68
CA GLN A 78 -0.33 -19.72 21.86
C GLN A 78 1.10 -19.40 22.36
N ASP A 79 1.46 -18.11 22.42
CA ASP A 79 2.70 -17.56 22.99
C ASP A 79 2.49 -17.18 24.48
#